data_AF-A0AA88HRR3-F1
#
_entry.id   AF-A0AA88HRR3-F1
#
_cell.length_a   1.000
_cell.length_b   1.000
_cell.length_c   1.000
_cell.angle_alpha   90.00
_cell.angle_beta   90.00
_cell.angle_gamma   90.00
#
_symmetry.space_group_name_H-M   'P 1'
#
loop_
_entity.id
_entity.type
_entity.pdbx_description
1 polymer ?
#
loop_
_entity_poly.entity_id
_entity_poly.type
_entity_poly.pdbx_seq_one_letter_code
_entity_poly.pdbx_strand_id
1 'polypeptide(L)'
;MSICLYTKTDTTKTASGYDQVHKLADEDNPKCKLGEEPPISKIEHDLHEKYRYIQREDEYWTTSKIKYFLGKIGLLKKRKSLDEPQKRSVSTLREMAEKTEQEPEIDKGPQTAKIAGLELPHHALGPHARAKFNKDLLEAEAMNYIKKQQALHRPMSPHLTIYAPQWTWLLSISHRVTGVMLTTSLYGLGIGYMFASHPFGYYINLLHSLNIPVPLIFLMKFGLGAATSFHVLNGIRHLAWDTGRGFDLKTVYRTAYIVTALSGAGGLYLAML
;
A
#
# COMPACT_ATOMS: atom_id res chain seq x y z
N MET A 1 29.79 -42.03 7.54
CA MET A 1 28.46 -42.30 6.95
C MET A 1 27.44 -41.97 8.03
N SER A 2 26.89 -40.75 8.00
CA SER A 2 25.75 -40.32 8.84
C SER A 2 25.12 -39.12 8.18
N ILE A 3 23.81 -39.21 7.97
CA ILE A 3 22.94 -38.29 7.24
C ILE A 3 22.43 -37.24 8.24
N CYS A 4 22.67 -35.95 7.99
CA CYS A 4 21.89 -34.88 8.61
C CYS A 4 20.59 -34.71 7.82
N LEU A 5 19.49 -35.20 8.38
CA LEU A 5 18.16 -35.02 7.84
C LEU A 5 17.74 -33.55 7.99
N TYR A 6 17.59 -32.86 6.87
CA TYR A 6 16.74 -31.67 6.81
C TYR A 6 15.29 -32.11 6.94
N THR A 7 14.67 -31.88 8.09
CA THR A 7 13.23 -32.07 8.23
C THR A 7 12.53 -30.96 7.48
N LYS A 8 11.84 -31.35 6.41
CA LYS A 8 10.86 -30.53 5.68
C LYS A 8 9.71 -30.21 6.65
N THR A 9 9.71 -29.04 7.28
CA THR A 9 8.56 -28.59 8.07
C THR A 9 7.47 -28.09 7.13
N ASP A 10 6.38 -28.84 7.11
CA ASP A 10 5.16 -28.55 6.37
C ASP A 10 4.48 -27.31 6.98
N THR A 11 4.66 -26.14 6.37
CA THR A 11 4.14 -24.86 6.86
C THR A 11 2.70 -24.65 6.38
N THR A 12 1.80 -25.54 6.77
CA THR A 12 0.34 -25.36 6.56
C THR A 12 -0.41 -24.85 7.79
N LYS A 13 0.27 -24.53 8.90
CA LYS A 13 -0.38 -23.98 10.09
C LYS A 13 0.51 -22.93 10.79
N THR A 14 -0.15 -21.85 11.20
CA THR A 14 0.28 -20.79 12.13
C THR A 14 1.05 -19.59 11.56
N ALA A 15 0.64 -18.43 12.08
CA ALA A 15 0.98 -17.09 11.70
C ALA A 15 2.34 -16.62 12.24
N SER A 16 2.80 -15.48 11.71
CA SER A 16 3.90 -14.65 12.21
C SER A 16 5.32 -15.18 11.94
N GLY A 17 5.83 -14.88 10.75
CA GLY A 17 7.24 -15.12 10.38
C GLY A 17 8.25 -14.16 11.01
N TYR A 18 7.82 -13.23 11.87
CA TYR A 18 8.73 -12.30 12.55
C TYR A 18 9.17 -12.78 13.95
N ASP A 19 8.40 -13.67 14.58
CA ASP A 19 8.61 -14.06 15.99
C ASP A 19 9.49 -15.32 16.19
N GLN A 20 9.80 -16.07 15.13
CA GLN A 20 10.55 -17.33 15.26
C GLN A 20 12.06 -17.22 15.02
N VAL A 21 12.55 -16.09 14.49
CA VAL A 21 14.00 -15.91 14.26
C VAL A 21 14.76 -15.73 15.59
N HIS A 22 14.10 -15.28 16.66
CA HIS A 22 14.74 -15.01 17.94
C HIS A 22 14.81 -16.20 18.92
N LYS A 23 14.30 -17.39 18.58
CA LYS A 23 14.22 -18.53 19.54
C LYS A 23 15.12 -19.73 19.23
N LEU A 24 16.04 -19.63 18.26
CA LEU A 24 16.96 -20.73 17.93
C LEU A 24 18.45 -20.34 18.00
N ALA A 25 18.78 -19.28 18.72
CA ALA A 25 20.16 -19.05 19.15
C ALA A 25 20.37 -19.75 20.51
N ASP A 26 20.51 -21.08 20.47
CA ASP A 26 21.08 -21.81 21.60
C ASP A 26 22.61 -21.62 21.50
N GLU A 27 23.16 -20.77 22.37
CA GLU A 27 24.52 -20.22 22.27
C GLU A 27 25.66 -21.21 22.59
N ASP A 28 25.37 -22.49 22.89
CA ASP A 28 26.35 -23.40 23.49
C ASP A 28 26.67 -24.70 22.68
N ASN A 29 26.61 -24.66 21.35
CA ASN A 29 27.10 -25.80 20.53
C ASN A 29 28.46 -25.53 19.86
N PRO A 30 29.58 -26.09 20.37
CA PRO A 30 30.94 -25.81 19.89
C PRO A 30 31.30 -26.41 18.52
N LYS A 31 30.34 -26.88 17.72
CA LYS A 31 30.57 -27.48 16.39
C LYS A 31 29.94 -26.73 15.20
N CYS A 32 29.21 -25.64 15.42
CA CYS A 32 28.74 -24.79 14.32
C CYS A 32 29.81 -23.75 13.95
N LYS A 33 30.83 -24.17 13.19
CA LYS A 33 31.60 -23.21 12.40
C LYS A 33 30.67 -22.66 11.31
N LEU A 34 30.55 -21.33 11.24
CA LEU A 34 29.92 -20.58 10.14
C LEU A 34 30.46 -21.11 8.81
N GLY A 35 29.68 -21.98 8.16
CA GLY A 35 29.91 -22.45 6.80
C GLY A 35 29.03 -21.64 5.87
N GLU A 36 29.69 -20.83 5.04
CA GLU A 36 29.23 -20.17 3.80
C GLU A 36 27.74 -19.73 3.74
N GLU A 37 27.53 -18.41 3.76
CA GLU A 37 26.26 -17.80 3.35
C GLU A 37 25.87 -18.30 1.95
N PRO A 38 24.60 -18.71 1.72
CA PRO A 38 24.16 -19.10 0.40
C PRO A 38 24.29 -17.91 -0.57
N PRO A 39 24.73 -18.13 -1.81
CA PRO A 39 24.89 -17.06 -2.78
C PRO A 39 23.56 -16.33 -2.98
N ILE A 40 23.60 -14.99 -2.99
CA ILE A 40 22.46 -14.07 -3.11
C ILE A 40 21.50 -14.48 -4.27
N SER A 41 22.05 -15.05 -5.34
CA SER A 41 21.30 -15.57 -6.49
C SER A 41 20.29 -16.67 -6.15
N LYS A 42 20.55 -17.49 -5.12
CA LYS A 42 19.67 -18.57 -4.68
C LYS A 42 18.49 -18.03 -3.87
N ILE A 43 18.73 -17.00 -3.06
CA ILE A 43 17.69 -16.28 -2.32
C ILE A 43 16.77 -15.51 -3.29
N GLU A 44 17.35 -14.84 -4.29
CA GLU A 44 16.60 -14.16 -5.34
C GLU A 44 15.73 -15.14 -6.16
N HIS A 45 16.27 -16.31 -6.51
CA HIS A 45 15.52 -17.33 -7.24
C HIS A 45 14.32 -17.84 -6.43
N ASP A 46 14.51 -18.18 -5.15
CA ASP A 46 13.45 -18.70 -4.29
C ASP A 46 12.37 -17.64 -3.98
N LEU A 47 12.77 -16.37 -3.80
CA LEU A 47 11.84 -15.26 -3.68
C LEU A 47 11.05 -15.06 -4.99
N HIS A 48 11.72 -15.07 -6.14
CA HIS A 48 11.06 -14.95 -7.45
C HIS A 48 10.09 -16.10 -7.73
N GLU A 49 10.41 -17.32 -7.30
CA GLU A 49 9.53 -18.46 -7.46
C GLU A 49 8.30 -18.36 -6.55
N LYS A 50 8.48 -17.94 -5.30
CA LYS A 50 7.40 -17.71 -4.34
C LYS A 50 6.47 -16.57 -4.77
N TYR A 51 7.02 -15.46 -5.27
CA TYR A 51 6.24 -14.36 -5.84
C TYR A 51 5.46 -14.79 -7.09
N ARG A 52 6.06 -15.62 -7.97
CA ARG A 52 5.38 -16.19 -9.15
C ARG A 52 4.28 -17.19 -8.79
N TYR A 53 4.34 -17.83 -7.62
CA TYR A 53 3.28 -18.70 -7.12
C TYR A 53 2.09 -17.87 -6.61
N ILE A 54 2.34 -16.84 -5.79
CA ILE A 54 1.29 -15.95 -5.24
C ILE A 54 0.56 -15.19 -6.35
N GLN A 55 1.29 -14.68 -7.35
CA GLN A 55 0.67 -14.01 -8.51
C GLN A 55 -0.24 -14.95 -9.32
N ARG A 56 0.12 -16.24 -9.43
CA ARG A 56 -0.71 -17.23 -10.12
C ARG A 56 -2.01 -17.48 -9.37
N GLU A 57 -1.98 -17.66 -8.05
CA GLU A 57 -3.21 -17.93 -7.28
C GLU A 57 -4.20 -16.75 -7.29
N ASP A 58 -3.72 -15.50 -7.24
CA ASP A 58 -4.58 -14.30 -7.36
C ASP A 58 -5.24 -14.20 -8.74
N GLU A 59 -4.54 -14.61 -9.80
CA GLU A 59 -5.06 -14.59 -11.17
C GLU A 59 -6.18 -15.63 -11.41
N TYR A 60 -6.13 -16.78 -10.72
CA TYR A 60 -7.14 -17.85 -10.87
C TYR A 60 -8.50 -17.53 -10.22
N TRP A 61 -8.54 -16.79 -9.11
CA TRP A 61 -9.79 -16.55 -8.37
C TRP A 61 -10.63 -15.37 -8.87
N THR A 62 -10.01 -14.34 -9.47
CA THR A 62 -10.73 -13.12 -9.90
C THR A 62 -10.83 -12.99 -11.41
N THR A 63 -9.83 -13.42 -12.18
CA THR A 63 -9.78 -13.06 -13.59
C THR A 63 -10.45 -14.05 -14.54
N SER A 64 -10.56 -15.33 -14.19
CA SER A 64 -11.06 -16.35 -15.14
C SER A 64 -12.54 -16.20 -15.48
N LYS A 65 -13.43 -15.91 -14.50
CA LYS A 65 -14.87 -15.73 -14.77
C LYS A 65 -15.18 -14.39 -15.42
N ILE A 66 -14.48 -13.32 -15.02
CA ILE A 66 -14.68 -11.97 -15.56
C ILE A 66 -14.08 -11.86 -16.97
N LYS A 67 -12.86 -12.38 -17.22
CA LYS A 67 -12.27 -12.42 -18.58
C LYS A 67 -13.12 -13.28 -19.54
N TYR A 68 -13.67 -14.41 -19.08
CA TYR A 68 -14.56 -15.23 -19.89
C TYR A 68 -15.87 -14.50 -20.23
N PHE A 69 -16.50 -13.83 -19.26
CA PHE A 69 -17.72 -13.06 -19.46
C PHE A 69 -17.49 -11.83 -20.36
N LEU A 70 -16.41 -11.08 -20.13
CA LEU A 70 -16.01 -9.92 -20.94
C LEU A 70 -15.57 -10.29 -22.37
N GLY A 71 -14.97 -11.48 -22.54
CA GLY A 71 -14.64 -12.03 -23.86
C GLY A 71 -15.88 -12.45 -24.65
N LYS A 72 -16.91 -12.98 -23.98
CA LYS A 72 -18.16 -13.42 -24.60
C LYS A 72 -19.03 -12.25 -25.10
N ILE A 73 -18.94 -11.09 -24.44
CA ILE A 73 -19.60 -9.84 -24.87
C ILE A 73 -18.74 -8.98 -25.82
N GLY A 74 -17.63 -9.52 -26.34
CA GLY A 74 -16.82 -8.87 -27.37
C GLY A 74 -16.00 -7.65 -26.92
N LEU A 75 -15.92 -7.37 -25.61
CA LEU A 75 -15.23 -6.19 -25.07
C LEU A 75 -13.73 -6.42 -24.83
N LEU A 76 -13.22 -7.64 -25.00
CA LEU A 76 -11.79 -7.92 -24.93
C LEU A 76 -11.15 -7.85 -26.32
N LYS A 77 -10.58 -6.68 -26.64
CA LYS A 77 -9.65 -6.55 -27.76
C LYS A 77 -8.43 -7.43 -27.47
N LYS A 78 -8.15 -8.37 -28.38
CA LYS A 78 -6.97 -9.26 -28.32
C LYS A 78 -5.73 -8.40 -28.07
N ARG A 79 -5.05 -8.58 -26.94
CA ARG A 79 -3.80 -7.88 -26.62
C ARG A 79 -2.82 -8.22 -27.75
N LYS A 80 -2.45 -7.23 -28.57
CA LYS A 80 -1.33 -7.36 -29.52
C LYS A 80 -0.11 -7.82 -28.72
N SER A 81 0.62 -8.78 -29.26
CA SER A 81 1.92 -9.20 -28.72
C SER A 81 2.74 -7.94 -28.44
N LEU A 82 3.38 -7.91 -27.27
CA LEU A 82 4.39 -6.91 -26.93
C LEU A 82 5.64 -7.22 -27.74
N ASP A 83 5.57 -7.05 -29.06
CA ASP A 83 6.72 -7.08 -29.95
C ASP A 83 7.24 -5.65 -30.11
N GLU A 84 7.80 -5.08 -29.05
CA GLU A 84 8.78 -4.00 -29.20
C GLU A 84 9.64 -3.90 -27.94
N PRO A 85 10.82 -4.56 -27.90
CA PRO A 85 11.81 -4.23 -26.91
C PRO A 85 12.31 -2.82 -27.24
N GLN A 86 12.22 -1.95 -26.24
CA GLN A 86 12.80 -0.61 -26.21
C GLN A 86 14.31 -0.71 -26.49
N LYS A 87 14.70 -0.78 -27.77
CA LYS A 87 16.08 -0.71 -28.25
C LYS A 87 16.57 0.73 -28.07
N ARG A 88 16.79 1.15 -26.82
CA ARG A 88 17.78 2.19 -26.56
C ARG A 88 19.13 1.61 -26.97
N SER A 89 19.87 2.34 -27.80
CA SER A 89 21.20 1.89 -28.21
C SER A 89 22.05 1.64 -26.97
N VAL A 90 22.79 0.54 -26.94
CA VAL A 90 23.69 0.19 -25.82
C VAL A 90 24.66 1.36 -25.54
N SER A 91 25.02 2.13 -26.57
CA SER A 91 25.79 3.37 -26.45
C SER A 91 25.07 4.47 -25.65
N THR A 92 23.75 4.64 -25.78
CA THR A 92 22.99 5.63 -25.00
C THR A 92 22.90 5.22 -23.52
N LEU A 93 22.76 3.91 -23.25
CA LEU A 93 22.80 3.39 -21.88
C LEU A 93 24.20 3.49 -21.27
N ARG A 94 25.25 3.30 -22.09
CA ARG A 94 26.65 3.45 -21.70
C ARG A 94 27.00 4.91 -21.41
N GLU A 95 26.53 5.84 -22.24
CA GLU A 95 26.70 7.28 -22.03
C GLU A 95 25.92 7.79 -20.79
N MET A 96 24.72 7.26 -20.52
CA MET A 96 23.99 7.51 -19.27
C MET A 96 24.71 6.93 -18.05
N ALA A 97 25.34 5.76 -18.19
CA ALA A 97 26.14 5.15 -17.12
C ALA A 97 27.44 5.91 -16.86
N GLU A 98 28.12 6.40 -17.89
CA GLU A 98 29.36 7.16 -17.80
C GLU A 98 29.13 8.56 -17.19
N LYS A 99 28.01 9.21 -17.51
CA LYS A 99 27.58 10.46 -16.85
C LYS A 99 27.18 10.28 -15.38
N THR A 100 27.03 9.03 -14.92
CA THR A 100 26.69 8.66 -13.53
C THR A 100 27.93 8.49 -12.64
N GLU A 101 29.14 8.37 -13.22
CA GLU A 101 30.39 8.12 -12.45
C GLU A 101 30.96 9.35 -11.73
N GLN A 102 30.49 10.57 -12.02
CA GLN A 102 30.70 11.69 -11.11
C GLN A 102 29.76 11.53 -9.92
N GLU A 103 30.11 10.63 -9.01
CA GLU A 103 29.43 10.50 -7.73
C GLU A 103 29.62 11.80 -6.94
N PRO A 104 28.56 12.57 -6.64
CA PRO A 104 28.69 13.70 -5.75
C PRO A 104 29.17 13.19 -4.39
N GLU A 105 30.16 13.85 -3.81
CA GLU A 105 30.66 13.56 -2.46
C GLU A 105 29.48 13.60 -1.48
N ILE A 106 29.16 12.43 -0.92
CA ILE A 106 28.04 12.28 0.01
C ILE A 106 28.54 12.72 1.38
N ASP A 107 28.02 13.84 1.89
CA ASP A 107 28.16 14.21 3.29
C ASP A 107 27.59 13.07 4.15
N LYS A 108 28.45 12.43 4.94
CA LYS A 108 28.12 11.27 5.80
C LYS A 108 27.26 11.68 7.01
N GLY A 109 26.85 12.94 7.08
CA GLY A 109 26.02 13.46 8.17
C GLY A 109 26.82 13.68 9.45
N PRO A 110 26.22 14.35 10.44
CA PRO A 110 26.89 14.67 11.70
C PRO A 110 27.12 13.40 12.54
N GLN A 111 28.38 13.12 12.88
CA GLN A 111 28.74 11.98 13.74
C GLN A 111 28.52 12.24 15.25
N THR A 112 28.35 13.51 15.62
CA THR A 112 28.15 13.95 17.01
C THR A 112 26.84 14.72 17.14
N ALA A 113 26.18 14.56 18.28
CA ALA A 113 24.97 15.30 18.60
C ALA A 113 25.35 16.64 19.25
N LYS A 114 24.89 17.76 18.68
CA LYS A 114 25.12 19.08 19.27
C LYS A 114 23.96 19.43 20.21
N ILE A 115 24.19 19.34 21.52
CA ILE A 115 23.19 19.65 22.55
C ILE A 115 23.75 20.74 23.45
N ALA A 116 23.03 21.87 23.56
CA ALA A 116 23.43 23.01 24.40
C ALA A 116 24.88 23.50 24.15
N GLY A 117 25.36 23.41 22.90
CA GLY A 117 26.72 23.82 22.52
C GLY A 117 27.81 22.77 22.76
N LEU A 118 27.49 21.64 23.39
CA LEU A 118 28.40 20.51 23.56
C LEU A 118 28.20 19.50 22.43
N GLU A 119 29.31 19.02 21.85
CA GLU A 119 29.31 17.88 20.92
C GLU A 119 29.43 16.60 21.74
N LEU A 120 28.33 15.86 21.82
CA LEU A 120 28.26 14.61 22.55
C LEU A 120 28.31 13.43 21.56
N PRO A 121 29.17 12.43 21.81
CA PRO A 121 29.18 11.22 21.00
C PRO A 121 27.91 10.40 21.25
N HIS A 122 27.50 9.60 20.26
CA HIS A 122 26.24 8.85 20.28
C HIS A 122 26.01 8.01 21.55
N HIS A 123 27.07 7.41 22.07
CA HIS A 123 27.03 6.54 23.25
C HIS A 123 26.85 7.31 24.57
N ALA A 124 27.11 8.63 24.59
CA ALA A 124 26.94 9.49 25.76
C ALA A 124 25.50 10.07 25.87
N LEU A 125 24.63 9.79 24.89
CA LEU A 125 23.25 10.27 24.87
C LEU A 125 22.35 9.38 25.73
N GLY A 126 21.52 10.01 26.56
CA GLY A 126 20.40 9.34 27.22
C GLY A 126 19.39 8.76 26.20
N PRO A 127 18.57 7.77 26.58
CA PRO A 127 17.73 7.00 25.65
C PRO A 127 16.80 7.87 24.78
N HIS A 128 16.17 8.91 25.34
CA HIS A 128 15.32 9.82 24.58
C HIS A 128 16.13 10.70 23.59
N ALA A 129 17.26 11.25 24.03
CA ALA A 129 18.12 12.07 23.18
C ALA A 129 18.74 11.24 22.05
N ARG A 130 19.10 9.99 22.33
CA ARG A 130 19.63 9.02 21.36
C ARG A 130 18.57 8.63 20.32
N ALA A 131 17.34 8.36 20.75
CA ALA A 131 16.24 8.05 19.83
C ALA A 131 15.93 9.23 18.89
N LYS A 132 15.93 10.46 19.42
CA LYS A 132 15.77 11.67 18.61
C LYS A 132 16.92 11.83 17.61
N PHE A 133 18.17 11.74 18.08
CA PHE A 133 19.34 11.84 17.21
C PHE A 133 19.34 10.78 16.09
N ASN A 134 18.99 9.52 16.39
CA ASN A 134 18.87 8.46 15.39
C ASN A 134 17.84 8.78 14.32
N LYS A 135 16.69 9.32 14.73
CA LYS A 135 15.65 9.74 13.80
C LYS A 135 16.14 10.87 12.90
N ASP A 136 16.76 11.89 13.49
CA ASP A 136 17.28 13.05 12.75
C ASP A 136 18.39 12.63 11.77
N LEU A 137 19.27 11.70 12.16
CA LEU A 137 20.29 11.12 11.29
C LEU A 137 19.68 10.33 10.14
N LEU A 138 18.70 9.46 10.41
CA LEU A 138 18.01 8.68 9.39
C LEU A 138 17.29 9.58 8.37
N GLU A 139 16.66 10.66 8.84
CA GLU A 139 16.01 11.64 7.97
C GLU A 139 17.05 12.38 7.10
N ALA A 140 18.21 12.75 7.67
CA ALA A 140 19.30 13.37 6.91
C ALA A 140 19.87 12.44 5.84
N GLU A 141 20.13 11.17 6.19
CA GLU A 141 20.59 10.15 5.25
C GLU A 141 19.57 9.90 4.12
N ALA A 142 18.28 9.76 4.45
CA ALA A 142 17.22 9.59 3.47
C ALA A 142 17.13 10.79 2.51
N MET A 143 17.26 12.01 3.03
CA MET A 143 17.28 13.22 2.21
C MET A 143 18.52 13.31 1.31
N ASN A 144 19.69 12.93 1.81
CA ASN A 144 20.92 12.87 1.01
C ASN A 144 20.80 11.83 -0.11
N TYR A 145 20.19 10.67 0.17
CA TYR A 145 19.89 9.68 -0.85
C TYR A 145 18.97 10.23 -1.94
N ILE A 146 17.85 10.89 -1.56
CA ILE A 146 16.91 11.49 -2.52
C ILE A 146 17.60 12.55 -3.38
N LYS A 147 18.37 13.46 -2.76
CA LYS A 147 19.15 14.47 -3.49
C LYS A 147 20.15 13.85 -4.46
N LYS A 148 20.85 12.78 -4.07
CA LYS A 148 21.73 12.03 -4.96
C LYS A 148 20.96 11.45 -6.15
N GLN A 149 19.82 10.79 -5.93
CA GLN A 149 19.02 10.24 -7.03
C GLN A 149 18.49 11.33 -7.98
N GLN A 150 18.08 12.48 -7.43
CA GLN A 150 17.64 13.65 -8.20
C GLN A 150 18.78 14.25 -9.04
N ALA A 151 19.97 14.42 -8.45
CA ALA A 151 21.16 14.91 -9.14
C ALA A 151 21.58 13.98 -10.29
N LEU A 152 21.42 12.67 -10.09
CA LEU A 152 21.69 11.64 -11.11
C LEU A 152 20.59 11.50 -12.17
N HIS A 153 19.49 12.27 -12.08
CA HIS A 153 18.38 12.25 -13.03
C HIS A 153 17.84 10.84 -13.32
N ARG A 154 17.86 9.96 -12.32
CA ARG A 154 17.39 8.58 -12.48
C ARG A 154 15.86 8.55 -12.57
N PRO A 155 15.29 7.86 -13.56
CA PRO A 155 13.83 7.75 -13.66
C PRO A 155 13.29 6.88 -12.53
N MET A 156 12.13 7.25 -11.99
CA MET A 156 11.37 6.41 -11.07
C MET A 156 10.74 5.24 -11.84
N SER A 157 10.83 4.03 -11.31
CA SER A 157 10.13 2.89 -11.88
C SER A 157 8.61 3.12 -11.82
N PRO A 158 7.86 2.70 -12.86
CA PRO A 158 6.41 2.82 -12.84
C PRO A 158 5.84 1.95 -11.70
N HIS A 159 4.87 2.49 -10.95
CA HIS A 159 4.26 1.79 -9.81
C HIS A 159 2.74 1.64 -10.00
N LEU A 160 1.96 2.73 -9.91
CA LEU A 160 0.48 2.68 -9.97
C LEU A 160 -0.04 2.21 -11.33
N THR A 161 0.67 2.51 -12.41
CA THR A 161 0.24 2.20 -13.78
C THR A 161 0.42 0.73 -14.16
N ILE A 162 1.31 0.01 -13.48
CA ILE A 162 1.64 -1.39 -13.79
C ILE A 162 1.18 -2.37 -12.71
N TYR A 163 0.88 -1.89 -11.50
CA TYR A 163 0.48 -2.74 -10.40
C TYR A 163 -0.94 -3.30 -10.63
N ALA A 164 -1.12 -4.60 -10.39
CA ALA A 164 -2.41 -5.24 -10.59
C ALA A 164 -3.46 -4.72 -9.58
N PRO A 165 -4.70 -4.43 -10.02
CA PRO A 165 -5.78 -4.10 -9.11
C PRO A 165 -6.08 -5.24 -8.12
N GLN A 166 -5.96 -4.94 -6.83
CA GLN A 166 -6.23 -5.86 -5.73
C GLN A 166 -7.22 -5.23 -4.76
N TRP A 167 -8.08 -6.04 -4.14
CA TRP A 167 -9.07 -5.56 -3.17
C TRP A 167 -8.44 -4.83 -1.97
N THR A 168 -7.20 -5.16 -1.63
CA THR A 168 -6.43 -4.52 -0.54
C THR A 168 -6.29 -3.01 -0.74
N TRP A 169 -5.63 -2.59 -1.82
CA TRP A 169 -5.37 -1.18 -2.09
C TRP A 169 -6.61 -0.47 -2.65
N LEU A 170 -7.50 -1.18 -3.36
CA LEU A 170 -8.77 -0.61 -3.86
C LEU A 170 -9.69 -0.17 -2.71
N LEU A 171 -9.86 -0.98 -1.67
CA LEU A 171 -10.66 -0.57 -0.51
C LEU A 171 -9.96 0.54 0.28
N SER A 172 -8.62 0.51 0.36
CA SER A 172 -7.87 1.57 1.02
C SER A 172 -8.06 2.93 0.35
N ILE A 173 -7.92 3.02 -0.98
CA ILE A 173 -8.16 4.28 -1.69
C ILE A 173 -9.63 4.69 -1.64
N SER A 174 -10.55 3.74 -1.75
CA SER A 174 -11.99 4.02 -1.62
C SER A 174 -12.33 4.58 -0.24
N HIS A 175 -11.67 4.11 0.82
CA HIS A 175 -11.87 4.62 2.19
C HIS A 175 -11.40 6.07 2.34
N ARG A 176 -10.25 6.39 1.72
CA ARG A 176 -9.74 7.77 1.65
C ARG A 176 -10.68 8.67 0.86
N VAL A 177 -11.09 8.24 -0.33
CA VAL A 177 -12.00 9.02 -1.21
C VAL A 177 -13.34 9.27 -0.52
N THR A 178 -13.97 8.23 0.03
CA THR A 178 -15.23 8.39 0.77
C THR A 178 -15.07 9.30 1.99
N GLY A 179 -13.95 9.19 2.72
CA GLY A 179 -13.65 10.08 3.85
C GLY A 179 -13.57 11.53 3.42
N VAL A 180 -12.76 11.84 2.39
CA VAL A 180 -12.64 13.20 1.84
C VAL A 180 -14.01 13.69 1.35
N MET A 181 -14.74 12.91 0.57
CA MET A 181 -16.05 13.31 0.04
C MET A 181 -17.05 13.62 1.16
N LEU A 182 -17.14 12.79 2.20
CA LEU A 182 -18.06 12.98 3.32
C LEU A 182 -17.66 14.20 4.17
N THR A 183 -16.38 14.34 4.48
CA THR A 183 -15.84 15.48 5.22
C THR A 183 -16.06 16.79 4.45
N THR A 184 -15.70 16.83 3.16
CA THR A 184 -15.93 18.00 2.30
C THR A 184 -17.41 18.32 2.19
N SER A 185 -18.30 17.33 2.09
CA SER A 185 -19.75 17.56 2.05
C SER A 185 -20.26 18.14 3.36
N LEU A 186 -19.84 17.59 4.50
CA LEU A 186 -20.25 18.07 5.82
C LEU A 186 -19.79 19.51 6.07
N TYR A 187 -18.50 19.81 5.85
CA TYR A 187 -17.98 21.15 6.03
C TYR A 187 -18.51 22.13 4.98
N GLY A 188 -18.63 21.71 3.73
CA GLY A 188 -19.16 22.53 2.65
C GLY A 188 -20.62 22.95 2.89
N LEU A 189 -21.47 22.01 3.30
CA LEU A 189 -22.86 22.31 3.66
C LEU A 189 -22.95 23.12 4.95
N GLY A 190 -22.16 22.79 5.99
CA GLY A 190 -22.18 23.50 7.27
C GLY A 190 -21.72 24.95 7.14
N ILE A 191 -20.56 25.17 6.51
CA ILE A 191 -20.01 26.51 6.25
C ILE A 191 -20.91 27.25 5.25
N GLY A 192 -21.36 26.60 4.19
CA GLY A 192 -22.26 27.20 3.20
C GLY A 192 -23.56 27.68 3.83
N TYR A 193 -24.14 26.90 4.76
CA TYR A 193 -25.34 27.29 5.48
C TYR A 193 -25.09 28.42 6.49
N MET A 194 -23.91 28.51 7.08
CA MET A 194 -23.55 29.62 7.98
C MET A 194 -23.63 31.00 7.29
N PHE A 195 -23.36 31.05 5.99
CA PHE A 195 -23.46 32.27 5.18
C PHE A 195 -24.76 32.35 4.35
N ALA A 196 -25.69 31.42 4.54
CA ALA A 196 -26.96 31.40 3.84
C ALA A 196 -27.90 32.49 4.36
N SER A 197 -28.53 33.24 3.45
CA SER A 197 -29.46 34.32 3.82
C SER A 197 -30.90 33.86 4.08
N HIS A 198 -31.21 32.60 3.75
CA HIS A 198 -32.57 32.05 3.83
C HIS A 198 -32.62 30.84 4.77
N PRO A 199 -33.79 30.52 5.36
CA PRO A 199 -33.95 29.31 6.17
C PRO A 199 -33.83 28.05 5.31
N PHE A 200 -33.44 26.93 5.94
CA PHE A 200 -33.24 25.64 5.26
C PHE A 200 -34.40 25.22 4.35
N GLY A 201 -35.66 25.42 4.78
CA GLY A 201 -36.84 25.07 3.98
C GLY A 201 -36.94 25.78 2.63
N TYR A 202 -36.40 27.00 2.50
CA TYR A 202 -36.32 27.71 1.22
C TYR A 202 -35.46 26.93 0.21
N TYR A 203 -34.31 26.42 0.63
CA TYR A 203 -33.41 25.65 -0.23
C TYR A 203 -34.00 24.30 -0.64
N ILE A 204 -34.78 23.66 0.22
CA ILE A 204 -35.51 22.43 -0.13
C ILE A 204 -36.55 22.72 -1.23
N ASN A 205 -37.35 23.79 -1.08
CA ASN A 205 -38.32 24.19 -2.10
C ASN A 205 -37.64 24.57 -3.42
N LEU A 206 -36.48 25.23 -3.36
CA LEU A 206 -35.65 25.52 -4.53
C LEU A 206 -35.16 24.22 -5.21
N LEU A 207 -34.70 23.22 -4.46
CA LEU A 207 -34.31 21.93 -5.03
C LEU A 207 -35.51 21.21 -5.68
N HIS A 208 -36.70 21.31 -5.10
CA HIS A 208 -37.92 20.75 -5.69
C HIS A 208 -38.30 21.47 -6.99
N SER A 209 -38.10 22.79 -7.09
CA SER A 209 -38.43 23.55 -8.31
C SER A 209 -37.49 23.27 -9.49
N LEU A 210 -36.31 22.70 -9.24
CA LEU A 210 -35.39 22.23 -10.29
C LEU A 210 -35.92 21.01 -11.08
N ASN A 211 -37.03 20.39 -10.64
CA ASN A 211 -37.66 19.25 -11.32
C ASN A 211 -36.66 18.12 -11.67
N ILE A 212 -35.78 17.81 -10.73
CA ILE A 212 -34.74 16.78 -10.91
C ILE A 212 -35.43 15.42 -11.12
N PRO A 213 -35.06 14.64 -12.16
CA PRO A 213 -35.66 13.33 -12.41
C PRO A 213 -35.51 12.39 -11.20
N VAL A 214 -36.57 11.66 -10.86
CA VAL A 214 -36.59 10.69 -9.75
C VAL A 214 -35.42 9.70 -9.79
N PRO A 215 -35.02 9.12 -10.94
CA PRO A 215 -33.87 8.21 -10.98
C PRO A 215 -32.55 8.89 -10.58
N LEU A 216 -32.39 10.18 -10.88
CA LEU A 216 -31.20 10.93 -10.51
C LEU A 216 -31.19 11.26 -9.02
N ILE A 217 -32.35 11.62 -8.44
CA ILE A 217 -32.49 11.78 -6.98
C ILE A 217 -32.14 10.48 -6.27
N PHE A 218 -32.66 9.35 -6.75
CA PHE A 218 -32.33 8.03 -6.21
C PHE A 218 -30.83 7.75 -6.28
N LEU A 219 -30.17 8.00 -7.42
CA LEU A 219 -28.74 7.78 -7.57
C LEU A 219 -27.90 8.66 -6.63
N MET A 220 -28.29 9.93 -6.42
CA MET A 220 -27.63 10.82 -5.46
C MET A 220 -27.78 10.32 -4.02
N LYS A 221 -28.99 9.92 -3.62
CA LYS A 221 -29.25 9.34 -2.29
C LYS A 221 -28.48 8.03 -2.09
N PHE A 222 -28.48 7.16 -3.10
CA PHE A 222 -27.71 5.91 -3.08
C PHE A 222 -26.21 6.16 -2.98
N GLY A 223 -25.67 7.08 -3.78
CA GLY A 223 -24.24 7.41 -3.76
C GLY A 223 -23.79 7.90 -2.39
N LEU A 224 -24.54 8.83 -1.79
CA LEU A 224 -24.25 9.34 -0.45
C LEU A 224 -24.42 8.27 0.64
N GLY A 225 -25.51 7.49 0.57
CA GLY A 225 -25.79 6.42 1.53
C GLY A 225 -24.77 5.28 1.47
N ALA A 226 -24.37 4.86 0.27
CA ALA A 226 -23.37 3.82 0.04
C ALA A 226 -21.97 4.30 0.47
N ALA A 227 -21.60 5.55 0.16
CA ALA A 227 -20.33 6.13 0.61
C ALA A 227 -20.25 6.21 2.15
N THR A 228 -21.33 6.65 2.80
CA THR A 228 -21.43 6.72 4.27
C THR A 228 -21.33 5.33 4.88
N SER A 229 -22.12 4.38 4.39
CA SER A 229 -22.12 2.99 4.87
C SER A 229 -20.75 2.34 4.70
N PHE A 230 -20.13 2.53 3.53
CA PHE A 230 -18.78 2.03 3.25
C PHE A 230 -17.73 2.62 4.16
N HIS A 231 -17.73 3.94 4.35
CA HIS A 231 -16.70 4.59 5.17
C HIS A 231 -16.76 4.10 6.61
N VAL A 232 -17.96 3.97 7.18
CA VAL A 232 -18.16 3.45 8.55
C VAL A 232 -17.77 1.98 8.66
N LEU A 233 -18.28 1.13 7.77
CA LEU A 233 -18.01 -0.32 7.82
C LEU A 233 -16.53 -0.64 7.56
N ASN A 234 -15.92 0.00 6.57
CA ASN A 234 -14.49 -0.16 6.32
C ASN A 234 -13.65 0.49 7.44
N GLY A 235 -14.13 1.56 8.08
CA GLY A 235 -13.52 2.14 9.26
C GLY A 235 -13.47 1.16 10.44
N ILE A 236 -14.56 0.44 10.72
CA ILE A 236 -14.59 -0.63 11.73
C ILE A 236 -13.55 -1.73 11.40
N ARG A 237 -13.44 -2.09 10.12
CA ARG A 237 -12.42 -3.04 9.65
C ARG A 237 -10.99 -2.51 9.87
N HIS A 238 -10.73 -1.23 9.64
CA HIS A 238 -9.45 -0.60 9.95
C HIS A 238 -9.15 -0.58 11.45
N LEU A 239 -10.12 -0.24 12.29
CA LEU A 239 -9.96 -0.31 13.75
C LEU A 239 -9.65 -1.73 14.22
N ALA A 240 -10.24 -2.76 13.60
CA ALA A 240 -9.88 -4.14 13.89
C ALA A 240 -8.41 -4.44 13.53
N TRP A 241 -7.91 -3.92 12.41
CA TRP A 241 -6.50 -4.03 12.03
C TRP A 241 -5.57 -3.30 13.00
N ASP A 242 -5.95 -2.12 13.48
CA ASP A 242 -5.15 -1.35 14.46
C ASP A 242 -4.96 -2.12 15.78
N THR A 243 -5.87 -3.04 16.10
CA THR A 243 -5.76 -3.93 17.27
C THR A 243 -4.98 -5.23 17.02
N GLY A 244 -4.32 -5.39 15.86
CA GLY A 244 -3.56 -6.61 15.56
C GLY A 244 -4.40 -7.77 14.99
N ARG A 245 -5.68 -7.56 14.65
CA ARG A 245 -6.60 -8.65 14.24
C ARG A 245 -6.81 -8.67 12.73
N GLY A 246 -7.02 -9.86 12.16
CA GLY A 246 -7.53 -9.99 10.78
C GLY A 246 -6.52 -9.73 9.65
N PHE A 247 -5.23 -9.92 9.91
CA PHE A 247 -4.13 -9.78 8.93
C PHE A 247 -3.91 -11.00 8.03
N ASP A 248 -4.55 -12.13 8.33
CA ASP A 248 -4.53 -13.29 7.43
C ASP A 248 -5.17 -12.93 6.08
N LEU A 249 -4.52 -13.32 4.98
CA LEU A 249 -4.93 -12.93 3.63
C LEU A 249 -6.38 -13.35 3.31
N LYS A 250 -6.80 -14.55 3.73
CA LYS A 250 -8.19 -15.01 3.52
C LYS A 250 -9.17 -14.11 4.28
N THR A 251 -8.81 -13.70 5.50
CA THR A 251 -9.61 -12.79 6.31
C THR A 251 -9.68 -11.39 5.70
N VAL A 252 -8.56 -10.86 5.18
CA VAL A 252 -8.50 -9.56 4.51
C VAL A 252 -9.45 -9.52 3.31
N TYR A 253 -9.46 -10.56 2.47
CA TYR A 253 -10.37 -10.66 1.32
C TYR A 253 -11.82 -10.90 1.75
N ARG A 254 -12.08 -11.80 2.72
CA ARG A 254 -13.44 -12.06 3.23
C ARG A 254 -14.08 -10.78 3.77
N THR A 255 -13.36 -10.03 4.59
CA THR A 255 -13.83 -8.76 5.14
C THR A 255 -14.02 -7.70 4.06
N ALA A 256 -13.20 -7.70 3.00
CA ALA A 256 -13.39 -6.79 1.87
C ALA A 256 -14.73 -7.02 1.15
N TYR A 257 -15.07 -8.28 0.86
CA TYR A 257 -16.36 -8.63 0.24
C TYR A 257 -17.54 -8.30 1.14
N ILE A 258 -17.46 -8.63 2.43
CA ILE A 258 -18.53 -8.34 3.41
C ILE A 258 -18.78 -6.84 3.49
N VAL A 259 -17.74 -6.03 3.67
CA VAL A 259 -17.86 -4.57 3.75
C VAL A 259 -18.49 -4.03 2.48
N THR A 260 -18.02 -4.45 1.30
CA THR A 260 -18.55 -3.97 0.01
C THR A 260 -20.03 -4.32 -0.17
N ALA A 261 -20.42 -5.56 0.13
CA ALA A 261 -21.81 -6.01 0.00
C ALA A 261 -22.75 -5.28 0.97
N LEU A 262 -22.36 -5.18 2.25
CA LEU A 262 -23.14 -4.47 3.26
C LEU A 262 -23.26 -2.97 2.95
N SER A 263 -22.23 -2.37 2.36
CA SER A 263 -22.28 -0.96 1.95
C SER A 263 -23.26 -0.72 0.83
N GLY A 264 -23.30 -1.63 -0.15
CA GLY A 264 -24.29 -1.58 -1.23
C GLY A 264 -25.71 -1.74 -0.71
N ALA A 265 -25.95 -2.72 0.19
CA ALA A 265 -27.25 -2.92 0.82
C ALA A 265 -27.68 -1.72 1.69
N GLY A 266 -26.77 -1.19 2.51
CA GLY A 266 -27.01 0.00 3.32
C GLY A 266 -27.31 1.23 2.48
N GLY A 267 -26.57 1.43 1.37
CA GLY A 267 -26.85 2.49 0.41
C GLY A 267 -28.23 2.37 -0.24
N LEU A 268 -28.64 1.15 -0.63
CA LEU A 268 -29.98 0.91 -1.19
C LEU A 268 -31.07 1.21 -0.16
N TYR A 269 -30.90 0.74 1.08
CA TYR A 269 -31.84 1.00 2.17
C TYR A 269 -32.00 2.50 2.42
N LEU A 270 -30.89 3.23 2.54
CA LEU A 270 -30.91 4.69 2.74
C LEU A 270 -31.48 5.45 1.54
N ALA A 271 -31.35 4.92 0.32
CA ALA A 271 -31.94 5.54 -0.86
C ALA A 271 -33.47 5.37 -0.93
N MET A 272 -33.99 4.28 -0.36
CA MET A 272 -35.42 3.94 -0.35
C MET A 272 -36.21 4.64 0.78
N LEU A 273 -35.55 5.01 1.88
CA LEU A 273 -36.13 5.86 2.94
C LEU A 273 -36.47 7.25 2.43
#